data_AF-A0A328MGM2-F1
#
_entry.id   AF-A0A328MGM2-F1
#
_cell.length_a   1.000
_cell.length_b   1.000
_cell.length_c   1.000
_cell.angle_alpha   90.00
_cell.angle_beta   90.00
_cell.angle_gamma   90.00
#
_symmetry.space_group_name_H-M   'P 1'
#
loop_
_entity.id
_entity.type
_entity.pdbx_description
1 polymer ?
#
loop_
_entity_poly.entity_id
_entity_poly.type
_entity_poly.pdbx_seq_one_letter_code
_entity_poly.pdbx_strand_id
1 'polypeptide(L)'
;MKKLGNLILFIGFLTIIFSFGILSLLKTDRAVSPVENRPLAQKPALTKEVALNGSFFKDFETYTNDQLIGRDDLIKNYTLTQIKMGKSLINDIILTDDKWLLKNPAWATKYNEIDQAMPAVNDLSQFLKEQNIEFYFALPPSKTNALSFKLPSHIHTYAQENLNYFLNKLPADVKPIKLMDYFKKNYTNEEIQSMYFKTDHHWNMDGAFLGYQYIMNTIAQQSSIYKGKEIKKEDYTRTCAPNTHLVGSFNNQLYQLIDATGEKLCYYTPKDGFNFTSVAAKDVNGTVYRTLDELYGVEKQNDTTSYAGYYANDYPEIVIENNNAPNEVRALVLKDSFANAIVPHLAQSFKHTSILDLRHYHEKDVYQYIKDNNINMVLFVYSDSNLSGDMFKVKQ
;
A
#
# COMPACT_ATOMS: atom_id res chain seq x y z
N MET A 1 53.46 28.73 14.24
CA MET A 1 52.88 27.39 13.92
C MET A 1 51.42 27.25 14.37
N LYS A 2 51.06 27.44 15.65
CA LYS A 2 49.65 27.34 16.11
C LYS A 2 48.66 28.29 15.40
N LYS A 3 49.05 29.55 15.14
CA LYS A 3 48.21 30.54 14.41
C LYS A 3 47.93 30.14 12.96
N LEU A 4 48.93 29.58 12.26
CA LEU A 4 48.78 29.11 10.88
C LEU A 4 47.91 27.85 10.82
N GLY A 5 48.11 26.90 11.75
CA GLY A 5 47.27 25.71 11.86
C GLY A 5 45.80 26.05 12.13
N ASN A 6 45.52 26.98 13.05
CA ASN A 6 44.15 27.42 13.33
C ASN A 6 43.52 28.14 12.13
N LEU A 7 44.29 28.94 11.39
CA LEU A 7 43.80 29.62 10.20
C LEU A 7 43.45 28.61 9.09
N ILE A 8 44.28 27.59 8.88
CA ILE A 8 44.02 26.51 7.92
C ILE A 8 42.75 25.74 8.31
N LEU A 9 42.59 25.39 9.59
CA LEU A 9 41.38 24.70 10.07
C LEU A 9 40.13 25.57 9.90
N PHE A 10 40.21 26.86 10.22
CA PHE A 10 39.11 27.80 10.06
C PHE A 10 38.70 27.96 8.59
N ILE A 11 39.67 28.23 7.70
CA ILE A 11 39.40 28.37 6.27
C ILE A 11 38.86 27.05 5.69
N GLY A 12 39.44 25.92 6.07
CA GLY A 12 38.97 24.60 5.63
C GLY A 12 37.52 24.33 6.05
N PHE A 13 37.19 24.59 7.32
CA PHE A 13 35.83 24.43 7.84
C PHE A 13 34.81 25.31 7.10
N LEU A 14 35.12 26.61 6.92
CA LEU A 14 34.23 27.50 6.16
C LEU A 14 34.11 27.10 4.69
N THR A 15 35.22 26.67 4.07
CA THR A 15 35.21 26.20 2.69
C THR A 15 34.28 25.01 2.54
N ILE A 16 34.30 24.05 3.47
CA ILE A 16 33.37 22.93 3.47
C ILE A 16 31.92 23.41 3.59
N ILE A 17 31.59 24.20 4.62
CA ILE A 17 30.20 24.66 4.83
C ILE A 17 29.66 25.45 3.63
N PHE A 18 30.42 26.44 3.16
CA PHE A 18 29.96 27.30 2.07
C PHE A 18 30.00 26.60 0.72
N SER A 19 30.92 25.67 0.47
CA SER A 19 30.94 24.93 -0.80
C SER A 19 29.67 24.10 -1.00
N PHE A 20 29.21 23.36 0.02
CA PHE A 20 27.95 22.62 -0.07
C PHE A 20 26.77 23.55 -0.32
N GLY A 21 26.68 24.67 0.40
CA GLY A 21 25.60 25.64 0.21
C GLY A 21 25.61 26.29 -1.19
N ILE A 22 26.75 26.80 -1.62
CA ILE A 22 26.91 27.47 -2.93
C ILE A 22 26.66 26.48 -4.07
N LEU A 23 27.25 25.28 -4.02
CA LEU A 23 27.05 24.26 -5.05
C LEU A 23 25.59 23.79 -5.13
N SER A 24 24.89 23.73 -3.99
CA SER A 24 23.47 23.38 -3.97
C SER A 24 22.61 24.44 -4.67
N LEU A 25 22.92 25.73 -4.48
CA LEU A 25 22.21 26.84 -5.13
C LEU A 25 22.51 26.94 -6.65
N LEU A 26 23.64 26.42 -7.11
CA LEU A 26 24.03 26.40 -8.52
C LEU A 26 23.49 25.18 -9.28
N LYS A 27 23.12 24.11 -8.56
CA LYS A 27 22.58 22.89 -9.13
C LYS A 27 21.13 23.13 -9.57
N THR A 28 20.71 22.46 -10.63
CA THR A 28 19.30 22.41 -11.03
C THR A 28 18.45 21.71 -9.96
N ASP A 29 17.36 22.35 -9.57
CA ASP A 29 16.40 21.82 -8.61
C ASP A 29 15.77 20.52 -9.13
N ARG A 30 15.61 19.55 -8.22
CA ARG A 30 14.86 18.32 -8.47
C ARG A 30 13.39 18.55 -8.11
N ALA A 31 12.48 18.04 -8.95
CA ALA A 31 11.05 18.11 -8.67
C ALA A 31 10.60 17.06 -7.64
N VAL A 32 11.22 15.87 -7.64
CA VAL A 32 10.78 14.71 -6.85
C VAL A 32 11.95 13.94 -6.23
N SER A 33 11.68 13.25 -5.11
CA SER A 33 12.59 12.29 -4.47
C SER A 33 12.14 10.88 -4.80
N PRO A 34 12.92 10.09 -5.58
CA PRO A 34 12.58 8.69 -5.86
C PRO A 34 12.63 7.78 -4.62
N VAL A 35 13.43 8.17 -3.62
CA VAL A 35 13.62 7.42 -2.36
C VAL A 35 12.45 7.65 -1.40
N GLU A 36 12.02 8.90 -1.26
CA GLU A 36 10.92 9.28 -0.36
C GLU A 36 9.54 9.24 -1.05
N ASN A 37 9.51 9.07 -2.37
CA ASN A 37 8.31 9.11 -3.22
C ASN A 37 7.40 10.34 -2.95
N ARG A 38 8.01 11.53 -2.90
CA ARG A 38 7.31 12.80 -2.67
C ARG A 38 7.86 13.93 -3.55
N PRO A 39 7.06 14.98 -3.81
CA PRO A 39 7.59 16.22 -4.35
C PRO A 39 8.60 16.85 -3.38
N LEU A 40 9.64 17.44 -3.96
CA LEU A 40 10.65 18.21 -3.23
C LEU A 40 10.28 19.69 -3.25
N ALA A 41 10.59 20.38 -2.15
CA ALA A 41 10.38 21.82 -2.07
C ALA A 41 11.15 22.54 -3.19
N GLN A 42 10.46 23.48 -3.83
CA GLN A 42 11.00 24.34 -4.87
C GLN A 42 11.36 25.70 -4.28
N LYS A 43 12.20 26.45 -4.98
CA LYS A 43 12.69 27.74 -4.50
C LYS A 43 11.52 28.69 -4.16
N PRO A 44 11.38 29.13 -2.89
CA PRO A 44 10.28 30.00 -2.51
C PRO A 44 10.45 31.41 -3.10
N ALA A 45 9.33 32.05 -3.44
CA ALA A 45 9.33 33.43 -3.89
C ALA A 45 9.54 34.38 -2.69
N LEU A 46 10.51 35.29 -2.81
CA LEU A 46 10.73 36.32 -1.80
C LEU A 46 9.79 37.50 -2.05
N THR A 47 8.78 37.68 -1.19
CA THR A 47 7.91 38.86 -1.16
C THR A 47 7.98 39.55 0.21
N LYS A 48 7.64 40.85 0.26
CA LYS A 48 7.69 41.62 1.52
C LYS A 48 6.79 41.01 2.61
N GLU A 49 5.62 40.53 2.23
CA GLU A 49 4.62 39.95 3.16
C GLU A 49 5.12 38.65 3.80
N VAL A 50 5.61 37.71 2.97
CA VAL A 50 6.11 36.38 3.35
C VAL A 50 7.45 36.49 4.11
N ALA A 51 8.22 37.55 3.88
CA ALA A 51 9.43 37.85 4.64
C ALA A 51 9.11 38.38 6.06
N LEU A 52 8.12 39.28 6.18
CA LEU A 52 7.74 39.90 7.46
C LEU A 52 7.01 38.92 8.40
N ASN A 53 6.26 37.95 7.86
CA ASN A 53 5.56 36.94 8.65
C ASN A 53 6.42 35.69 8.94
N GLY A 54 7.65 35.63 8.42
CA GLY A 54 8.63 34.57 8.67
C GLY A 54 8.46 33.29 7.84
N SER A 55 7.40 33.15 7.04
CA SER A 55 7.15 31.91 6.29
C SER A 55 8.22 31.68 5.20
N PHE A 56 8.82 32.74 4.65
CA PHE A 56 9.89 32.61 3.66
C PHE A 56 11.06 31.80 4.20
N PHE A 57 11.47 32.04 5.45
CA PHE A 57 12.63 31.34 6.03
C PHE A 57 12.34 29.86 6.27
N LYS A 58 11.12 29.51 6.69
CA LYS A 58 10.68 28.13 6.87
C LYS A 58 10.65 27.37 5.53
N ASP A 59 10.10 28.00 4.49
CA ASP A 59 10.03 27.41 3.16
C ASP A 59 11.43 27.30 2.53
N PHE A 60 12.30 28.31 2.77
CA PHE A 60 13.68 28.31 2.31
C PHE A 60 14.52 27.23 3.00
N GLU A 61 14.34 27.02 4.31
CA GLU A 61 14.98 25.91 5.03
C GLU A 61 14.55 24.56 4.44
N THR A 62 13.25 24.38 4.22
CA THR A 62 12.71 23.16 3.59
C THR A 62 13.30 22.95 2.19
N TYR A 63 13.33 24.00 1.37
CA TYR A 63 13.95 24.01 0.04
C TYR A 63 15.43 23.61 0.08
N THR A 64 16.23 24.27 0.92
CA THR A 64 17.67 23.98 1.02
C THR A 64 17.94 22.56 1.50
N ASN A 65 17.14 22.04 2.43
CA ASN A 65 17.23 20.65 2.90
C ASN A 65 16.89 19.63 1.81
N ASP A 66 15.94 19.95 0.93
CA ASP A 66 15.51 19.07 -0.17
C ASP A 66 16.46 19.08 -1.38
N GLN A 67 17.07 20.24 -1.66
CA GLN A 67 17.94 20.45 -2.82
C GLN A 67 19.44 20.35 -2.51
N LEU A 68 19.82 20.08 -1.27
CA LEU A 68 21.22 19.95 -0.85
C LEU A 68 21.99 18.96 -1.74
N ILE A 69 23.15 19.40 -2.25
CA ILE A 69 24.04 18.56 -3.06
C ILE A 69 24.59 17.39 -2.23
N GLY A 70 24.54 16.18 -2.78
CA GLY A 70 24.97 14.97 -2.08
C GLY A 70 24.09 14.54 -0.90
N ARG A 71 22.89 15.14 -0.72
CA ARG A 71 21.93 14.79 0.33
C ARG A 71 21.69 13.29 0.43
N ASP A 72 21.39 12.66 -0.70
CA ASP A 72 20.98 11.26 -0.76
C ASP A 72 22.13 10.34 -0.27
N ASP A 73 23.38 10.64 -0.64
CA ASP A 73 24.56 9.92 -0.15
C ASP A 73 24.81 10.16 1.35
N LEU A 74 24.61 11.39 1.83
CA LEU A 74 24.72 11.72 3.25
C LEU A 74 23.71 10.94 4.08
N ILE A 75 22.44 10.94 3.68
CA ILE A 75 21.38 10.20 4.38
C ILE A 75 21.64 8.70 4.28
N LYS A 76 22.03 8.17 3.12
CA LYS A 76 22.38 6.75 2.96
C LYS A 76 23.50 6.32 3.91
N ASN A 77 24.58 7.10 3.99
CA ASN A 77 25.71 6.80 4.88
C ASN A 77 25.34 6.94 6.37
N TYR A 78 24.50 7.91 6.70
CA TYR A 78 23.96 8.06 8.05
C TYR A 78 23.09 6.85 8.44
N THR A 79 22.15 6.46 7.58
CA THR A 79 21.31 5.26 7.74
C THR A 79 22.16 3.99 7.89
N LEU A 80 23.19 3.81 7.05
CA LEU A 80 24.11 2.68 7.15
C LEU A 80 24.85 2.66 8.49
N THR A 81 25.29 3.81 8.98
CA THR A 81 25.91 3.93 10.31
C THR A 81 24.93 3.53 11.41
N GLN A 82 23.68 3.98 11.36
CA GLN A 82 22.64 3.61 12.32
C GLN A 82 22.35 2.10 12.33
N ILE A 83 22.28 1.47 11.15
CA ILE A 83 22.13 0.01 11.01
C ILE A 83 23.33 -0.71 11.65
N LYS A 84 24.56 -0.27 11.35
CA LYS A 84 25.79 -0.86 11.91
C LYS A 84 25.90 -0.69 13.43
N MET A 85 25.32 0.38 13.98
CA MET A 85 25.22 0.60 15.42
C MET A 85 24.12 -0.23 16.09
N GLY A 86 23.34 -1.02 15.34
CA GLY A 86 22.27 -1.85 15.88
C GLY A 86 21.03 -1.06 16.32
N LYS A 87 20.78 0.13 15.75
CA LYS A 87 19.53 0.84 16.02
C LYS A 87 18.34 0.07 15.47
N SER A 88 17.34 -0.15 16.31
CA SER A 88 16.09 -0.84 15.94
C SER A 88 15.06 0.07 15.26
N LEU A 89 15.14 1.40 15.44
CA LEU A 89 14.25 2.37 14.81
C LEU A 89 15.06 3.35 13.96
N ILE A 90 14.80 3.37 12.65
CA ILE A 90 15.49 4.21 11.67
C ILE A 90 14.46 4.77 10.69
N ASN A 91 14.35 6.09 10.58
CA ASN A 91 13.37 6.77 9.71
C ASN A 91 11.94 6.24 9.89
N ASP A 92 11.50 6.08 11.15
CA ASP A 92 10.21 5.52 11.56
C ASP A 92 9.95 4.05 11.14
N ILE A 93 10.99 3.36 10.65
CA ILE A 93 10.96 1.94 10.32
C ILE A 93 11.66 1.16 11.43
N ILE A 94 10.95 0.19 11.98
CA ILE A 94 11.49 -0.79 12.90
C ILE A 94 12.22 -1.86 12.09
N LEU A 95 13.52 -2.01 12.34
CA LEU A 95 14.36 -3.08 11.83
C LEU A 95 14.47 -4.17 12.89
N THR A 96 13.93 -5.35 12.59
CA THR A 96 14.01 -6.51 13.49
C THR A 96 15.39 -7.18 13.42
N ASP A 97 15.72 -8.02 14.40
CA ASP A 97 17.02 -8.73 14.46
C ASP A 97 17.26 -9.60 13.21
N ASP A 98 16.20 -10.21 12.66
CA ASP A 98 16.22 -11.01 11.44
C ASP A 98 15.98 -10.19 10.16
N LYS A 99 16.17 -8.86 10.26
CA LYS A 99 16.16 -7.87 9.18
C LYS A 99 14.80 -7.68 8.48
N TRP A 100 13.69 -7.93 9.16
CA TRP A 100 12.37 -7.54 8.67
C TRP A 100 12.13 -6.05 8.91
N LEU A 101 11.41 -5.43 7.98
CA LEU A 101 11.03 -4.02 8.08
C LEU A 101 9.56 -3.88 8.45
N LEU A 102 9.28 -3.17 9.54
CA LEU A 102 7.94 -2.84 10.02
C LEU A 102 7.84 -1.33 10.21
N LYS A 103 6.97 -0.66 9.47
CA LYS A 103 6.77 0.79 9.56
C LYS A 103 5.39 1.09 10.13
N ASN A 104 5.26 2.20 10.86
CA ASN A 104 3.99 2.75 11.33
C ASN A 104 3.10 1.72 12.05
N PRO A 105 3.61 0.95 13.04
CA PRO A 105 2.69 0.18 13.87
C PRO A 105 1.69 1.12 14.54
N ALA A 106 0.53 0.59 14.94
CA ALA A 106 -0.48 1.36 15.64
C ALA A 106 0.02 1.77 17.03
N TRP A 107 0.73 2.88 17.13
CA TRP A 107 1.32 3.39 18.38
C TRP A 107 0.27 3.82 19.43
N ALA A 108 -0.95 4.10 18.98
CA ALA A 108 -2.06 4.48 19.83
C ALA A 108 -3.37 3.89 19.29
N THR A 109 -4.40 3.92 20.12
CA THR A 109 -5.77 3.69 19.65
C THR A 109 -6.20 4.81 18.71
N LYS A 110 -7.01 4.46 17.71
CA LYS A 110 -7.55 5.36 16.67
C LYS A 110 -9.08 5.39 16.69
N TYR A 111 -9.65 5.28 17.88
CA TYR A 111 -11.10 5.12 18.04
C TYR A 111 -11.86 6.35 17.56
N ASN A 112 -11.31 7.55 17.77
CA ASN A 112 -11.92 8.80 17.31
C ASN A 112 -11.94 8.88 15.79
N GLU A 113 -10.86 8.50 15.13
CA GLU A 113 -10.76 8.49 13.66
C GLU A 113 -11.70 7.43 13.06
N ILE A 114 -11.81 6.26 13.69
CA ILE A 114 -12.79 5.23 13.32
C ILE A 114 -14.22 5.76 13.49
N ASP A 115 -14.53 6.41 14.61
CA ASP A 115 -15.85 7.01 14.86
C ASP A 115 -16.20 8.10 13.85
N GLN A 116 -15.22 8.87 13.37
CA GLN A 116 -15.41 9.87 12.32
C GLN A 116 -15.70 9.26 10.95
N ALA A 117 -15.14 8.08 10.65
CA ALA A 117 -15.37 7.38 9.37
C ALA A 117 -16.64 6.54 9.35
N MET A 118 -17.09 6.05 10.51
CA MET A 118 -18.22 5.11 10.62
C MET A 118 -19.55 5.63 10.06
N PRO A 119 -19.92 6.93 10.17
CA PRO A 119 -21.13 7.45 9.53
C PRO A 119 -21.19 7.16 8.02
N ALA A 120 -20.07 7.28 7.31
CA ALA A 120 -20.02 6.99 5.88
C ALA A 120 -20.28 5.50 5.58
N VAL A 121 -19.77 4.60 6.42
CA VAL A 121 -20.03 3.15 6.31
C VAL A 121 -21.49 2.84 6.63
N ASN A 122 -22.07 3.48 7.65
CA ASN A 122 -23.47 3.33 8.03
C ASN A 122 -24.41 3.75 6.89
N ASP A 123 -24.18 4.94 6.33
CA ASP A 123 -24.98 5.50 5.24
C ASP A 123 -24.89 4.64 3.98
N LEU A 124 -23.69 4.15 3.65
CA LEU A 124 -23.50 3.23 2.54
C LEU A 124 -24.21 1.89 2.81
N SER A 125 -24.05 1.32 3.99
CA SER A 125 -24.70 0.06 4.36
C SER A 125 -26.22 0.15 4.29
N GLN A 126 -26.81 1.25 4.76
CA GLN A 126 -28.24 1.49 4.65
C GLN A 126 -28.68 1.56 3.19
N PHE A 127 -27.99 2.36 2.37
CA PHE A 127 -28.29 2.47 0.93
C PHE A 127 -28.22 1.11 0.22
N LEU A 128 -27.16 0.33 0.45
CA LEU A 128 -27.01 -0.99 -0.18
C LEU A 128 -28.11 -1.95 0.23
N LYS A 129 -28.51 -1.93 1.51
CA LYS A 129 -29.63 -2.74 2.01
C LYS A 129 -30.95 -2.38 1.32
N GLU A 130 -31.25 -1.09 1.18
CA GLU A 130 -32.45 -0.61 0.48
C GLU A 130 -32.48 -1.03 -1.00
N GLN A 131 -31.31 -1.17 -1.63
CA GLN A 131 -31.15 -1.63 -3.01
C GLN A 131 -31.00 -3.16 -3.14
N ASN A 132 -31.08 -3.91 -2.02
CA ASN A 132 -30.82 -5.36 -1.99
C ASN A 132 -29.44 -5.76 -2.57
N ILE A 133 -28.42 -4.98 -2.25
CA ILE A 133 -27.02 -5.19 -2.65
C ILE A 133 -26.25 -5.80 -1.47
N GLU A 134 -25.56 -6.91 -1.71
CA GLU A 134 -24.74 -7.57 -0.67
C GLU A 134 -23.49 -6.74 -0.36
N PHE A 135 -23.14 -6.62 0.92
CA PHE A 135 -22.01 -5.79 1.37
C PHE A 135 -21.02 -6.59 2.22
N TYR A 136 -19.84 -6.83 1.64
CA TYR A 136 -18.71 -7.50 2.27
C TYR A 136 -17.57 -6.53 2.58
N PHE A 137 -16.87 -6.77 3.68
CA PHE A 137 -15.69 -5.99 4.07
C PHE A 137 -14.52 -6.93 4.41
N ALA A 138 -13.66 -7.19 3.42
CA ALA A 138 -12.46 -8.00 3.62
C ALA A 138 -11.31 -7.16 4.18
N LEU A 139 -10.66 -7.72 5.20
CA LEU A 139 -9.63 -7.05 5.99
C LEU A 139 -8.30 -7.81 5.90
N PRO A 140 -7.55 -7.74 4.78
CA PRO A 140 -6.20 -8.29 4.69
C PRO A 140 -5.34 -7.77 5.84
N PRO A 141 -4.58 -8.61 6.55
CA PRO A 141 -3.87 -8.11 7.71
C PRO A 141 -2.74 -7.18 7.29
N SER A 142 -2.62 -6.05 7.97
CA SER A 142 -1.41 -5.22 7.87
C SER A 142 -0.21 -6.04 8.34
N LYS A 143 0.95 -5.83 7.71
CA LYS A 143 2.18 -6.52 8.10
C LYS A 143 2.53 -6.29 9.58
N THR A 144 2.23 -5.10 10.11
CA THR A 144 2.43 -4.76 11.53
C THR A 144 1.47 -5.48 12.48
N ASN A 145 0.25 -5.83 12.05
CA ASN A 145 -0.63 -6.67 12.85
C ASN A 145 -0.18 -8.14 12.79
N ALA A 146 0.01 -8.66 11.57
CA ALA A 146 0.41 -10.04 11.32
C ALA A 146 1.75 -10.42 11.97
N LEU A 147 2.73 -9.51 11.90
CA LEU A 147 4.08 -9.73 12.41
C LEU A 147 4.36 -8.94 13.68
N SER A 148 3.31 -8.59 14.43
CA SER A 148 3.43 -7.89 15.73
C SER A 148 4.31 -8.66 16.72
N PHE A 149 4.38 -9.99 16.63
CA PHE A 149 5.27 -10.83 17.43
C PHE A 149 6.78 -10.60 17.17
N LYS A 150 7.15 -9.91 16.08
CA LYS A 150 8.53 -9.50 15.81
C LYS A 150 8.90 -8.16 16.45
N LEU A 151 7.93 -7.41 16.94
CA LEU A 151 8.22 -6.18 17.63
C LEU A 151 8.91 -6.49 18.95
N PRO A 152 9.89 -5.67 19.37
CA PRO A 152 10.46 -5.77 20.71
C PRO A 152 9.36 -5.82 21.77
N SER A 153 9.49 -6.69 22.78
CA SER A 153 8.44 -6.95 23.77
C SER A 153 8.01 -5.73 24.60
N HIS A 154 8.85 -4.69 24.68
CA HIS A 154 8.55 -3.42 25.34
C HIS A 154 7.78 -2.43 24.46
N ILE A 155 7.61 -2.74 23.17
CA ILE A 155 6.81 -1.96 22.22
C ILE A 155 5.40 -2.56 22.19
N HIS A 156 4.47 -1.85 22.84
CA HIS A 156 3.05 -2.18 22.74
C HIS A 156 2.43 -1.47 21.52
N THR A 157 1.50 -2.16 20.84
CA THR A 157 0.80 -1.64 19.66
C THR A 157 -0.68 -2.02 19.72
N TYR A 158 -1.51 -1.20 19.09
CA TYR A 158 -2.97 -1.25 19.22
C TYR A 158 -3.68 -1.75 17.96
N ALA A 159 -2.99 -2.52 17.11
CA ALA A 159 -3.54 -2.94 15.82
C ALA A 159 -4.81 -3.78 15.99
N GLN A 160 -4.78 -4.75 16.91
CA GLN A 160 -5.91 -5.61 17.18
C GLN A 160 -7.04 -4.86 17.92
N GLU A 161 -6.71 -3.96 18.82
CA GLU A 161 -7.66 -3.11 19.55
C GLU A 161 -8.43 -2.20 18.60
N ASN A 162 -7.74 -1.55 17.66
CA ASN A 162 -8.35 -0.71 16.63
C ASN A 162 -9.24 -1.52 15.69
N LEU A 163 -8.77 -2.69 15.24
CA LEU A 163 -9.54 -3.61 14.40
C LEU A 163 -10.81 -4.09 15.13
N ASN A 164 -10.68 -4.52 16.39
CA ASN A 164 -11.83 -4.95 17.19
C ASN A 164 -12.83 -3.82 17.42
N TYR A 165 -12.35 -2.60 17.67
CA TYR A 165 -13.21 -1.42 17.80
C TYR A 165 -13.99 -1.15 16.51
N PHE A 166 -13.32 -1.18 15.35
CA PHE A 166 -13.95 -1.04 14.04
C PHE A 166 -15.00 -2.12 13.80
N LEU A 167 -14.65 -3.40 14.02
CA LEU A 167 -15.57 -4.53 13.84
C LEU A 167 -16.81 -4.45 14.73
N ASN A 168 -16.66 -3.97 15.97
CA ASN A 168 -17.79 -3.79 16.90
C ASN A 168 -18.72 -2.63 16.51
N LYS A 169 -18.24 -1.70 15.68
CA LYS A 169 -18.99 -0.53 15.21
C LYS A 169 -19.64 -0.74 13.84
N LEU A 170 -19.21 -1.75 13.08
CA LEU A 170 -19.79 -2.07 11.78
C LEU A 170 -21.30 -2.37 11.88
N PRO A 171 -22.13 -1.87 10.95
CA PRO A 171 -23.53 -2.27 10.85
C PRO A 171 -23.68 -3.79 10.68
N ALA A 172 -24.73 -4.37 11.25
CA ALA A 172 -24.99 -5.82 11.21
C ALA A 172 -25.16 -6.39 9.78
N ASP A 173 -25.57 -5.55 8.84
CA ASP A 173 -25.74 -5.91 7.43
C ASP A 173 -24.40 -5.98 6.67
N VAL A 174 -23.34 -5.34 7.17
CA VAL A 174 -21.98 -5.46 6.64
C VAL A 174 -21.38 -6.80 7.10
N LYS A 175 -20.84 -7.58 6.16
CA LYS A 175 -20.23 -8.89 6.45
C LYS A 175 -18.71 -8.78 6.48
N PRO A 176 -18.07 -8.66 7.66
CA PRO A 176 -16.62 -8.59 7.74
C PRO A 176 -15.99 -9.96 7.45
N ILE A 177 -14.94 -9.98 6.61
CA ILE A 177 -14.11 -11.15 6.35
C ILE A 177 -12.77 -10.94 7.08
N LYS A 178 -12.62 -11.62 8.21
CA LYS A 178 -11.57 -11.38 9.21
C LYS A 178 -10.34 -12.25 8.94
N LEU A 179 -9.49 -11.82 8.00
CA LEU A 179 -8.32 -12.61 7.58
C LEU A 179 -7.30 -12.83 8.71
N MET A 180 -7.07 -11.85 9.59
CA MET A 180 -6.12 -12.02 10.69
C MET A 180 -6.56 -13.11 11.67
N ASP A 181 -7.85 -13.15 12.02
CA ASP A 181 -8.43 -14.21 12.86
C ASP A 181 -8.28 -15.58 12.20
N TYR A 182 -8.55 -15.65 10.90
CA TYR A 182 -8.37 -16.88 10.12
C TYR A 182 -6.91 -17.32 10.08
N PHE A 183 -5.97 -16.40 9.85
CA PHE A 183 -4.54 -16.72 9.83
C PHE A 183 -4.03 -17.19 11.19
N LYS A 184 -4.30 -16.43 12.27
CA LYS A 184 -3.92 -16.80 13.65
C LYS A 184 -4.49 -18.15 14.09
N LYS A 185 -5.68 -18.51 13.61
CA LYS A 185 -6.34 -19.77 13.97
C LYS A 185 -5.71 -20.99 13.28
N ASN A 186 -5.21 -20.83 12.06
CA ASN A 186 -4.85 -21.96 11.20
C ASN A 186 -3.36 -22.09 10.90
N TYR A 187 -2.55 -21.08 11.23
CA TYR A 187 -1.13 -21.04 10.88
C TYR A 187 -0.28 -20.56 12.04
N THR A 188 0.97 -21.02 12.12
CA THR A 188 1.93 -20.53 13.11
C THR A 188 2.44 -19.13 12.75
N ASN A 189 3.12 -18.46 13.69
CA ASN A 189 3.75 -17.17 13.42
C ASN A 189 4.77 -17.23 12.28
N GLU A 190 5.53 -18.33 12.17
CA GLU A 190 6.52 -18.54 11.11
C GLU A 190 5.84 -18.75 9.75
N GLU A 191 4.72 -19.46 9.71
CA GLU A 191 3.93 -19.63 8.49
C GLU A 191 3.30 -18.30 8.07
N ILE A 192 2.73 -17.53 9.00
CA ILE A 192 2.21 -16.18 8.73
C ILE A 192 3.32 -15.24 8.26
N GLN A 193 4.51 -15.32 8.84
CA GLN A 193 5.68 -14.57 8.35
C GLN A 193 5.98 -14.87 6.89
N SER A 194 5.89 -16.13 6.47
CA SER A 194 6.12 -16.53 5.08
C SER A 194 5.09 -15.98 4.09
N MET A 195 3.99 -15.39 4.56
CA MET A 195 2.94 -14.77 3.75
C MET A 195 3.22 -13.30 3.42
N TYR A 196 4.32 -12.72 3.90
CA TYR A 196 4.69 -11.31 3.68
C TYR A 196 6.03 -11.15 3.01
N PHE A 197 6.21 -10.02 2.34
CA PHE A 197 7.54 -9.57 1.96
C PHE A 197 8.30 -9.10 3.20
N LYS A 198 9.59 -9.39 3.25
CA LYS A 198 10.54 -8.94 4.26
C LYS A 198 10.78 -7.44 4.17
N THR A 199 10.96 -6.92 2.95
CA THR A 199 11.40 -5.53 2.71
C THR A 199 10.28 -4.59 2.25
N ASP A 200 9.18 -5.15 1.75
CA ASP A 200 7.95 -4.43 1.44
C ASP A 200 6.89 -4.59 2.54
N HIS A 201 5.83 -3.80 2.47
CA HIS A 201 4.79 -3.73 3.49
C HIS A 201 3.57 -4.61 3.22
N HIS A 202 3.42 -5.10 1.99
CA HIS A 202 2.33 -5.97 1.61
C HIS A 202 2.59 -7.43 2.00
N TRP A 203 1.52 -8.21 1.99
CA TRP A 203 1.64 -9.64 1.80
C TRP A 203 2.38 -9.98 0.49
N ASN A 204 2.98 -11.16 0.41
CA ASN A 204 3.42 -11.72 -0.86
C ASN A 204 2.26 -12.48 -1.53
N MET A 205 2.50 -13.02 -2.73
CA MET A 205 1.46 -13.74 -3.46
C MET A 205 0.89 -14.95 -2.70
N ASP A 206 1.67 -15.64 -1.87
CA ASP A 206 1.16 -16.78 -1.11
C ASP A 206 0.15 -16.32 -0.05
N GLY A 207 0.46 -15.25 0.67
CA GLY A 207 -0.47 -14.60 1.60
C GLY A 207 -1.72 -14.06 0.89
N ALA A 208 -1.50 -13.38 -0.24
CA ALA A 208 -2.58 -12.80 -1.04
C ALA A 208 -3.52 -13.86 -1.59
N PHE A 209 -2.98 -14.96 -2.13
CA PHE A 209 -3.76 -16.06 -2.66
C PHE A 209 -4.56 -16.78 -1.58
N LEU A 210 -3.96 -17.05 -0.40
CA LEU A 210 -4.70 -17.59 0.74
C LEU A 210 -5.82 -16.66 1.19
N GLY A 211 -5.57 -15.35 1.16
CA GLY A 211 -6.58 -14.35 1.46
C GLY A 211 -7.73 -14.36 0.45
N TYR A 212 -7.42 -14.40 -0.85
CA TYR A 212 -8.39 -14.57 -1.93
C TYR A 212 -9.24 -15.83 -1.74
N GLN A 213 -8.62 -16.97 -1.44
CA GLN A 213 -9.34 -18.22 -1.16
C GLN A 213 -10.35 -18.05 -0.02
N TYR A 214 -9.90 -17.49 1.11
CA TYR A 214 -10.75 -17.30 2.27
C TYR A 214 -11.88 -16.29 2.01
N ILE A 215 -11.59 -15.20 1.30
CA ILE A 215 -12.57 -14.19 0.88
C ILE A 215 -13.66 -14.85 0.04
N MET A 216 -13.30 -15.49 -1.07
CA MET A 216 -14.28 -16.03 -2.00
C MET A 216 -15.06 -17.21 -1.43
N ASN A 217 -14.42 -18.07 -0.63
CA ASN A 217 -15.11 -19.17 0.02
C ASN A 217 -16.08 -18.67 1.10
N THR A 218 -15.77 -17.56 1.79
CA THR A 218 -16.70 -16.92 2.73
C THR A 218 -17.89 -16.30 2.00
N ILE A 219 -17.66 -15.59 0.89
CA ILE A 219 -18.73 -15.02 0.07
C ILE A 219 -19.63 -16.14 -0.46
N ALA A 220 -19.08 -17.24 -0.98
CA ALA A 220 -19.87 -18.38 -1.47
C ALA A 220 -20.78 -19.02 -0.40
N GLN A 221 -20.38 -18.97 0.88
CA GLN A 221 -21.18 -19.50 1.99
C GLN A 221 -22.30 -18.55 2.43
N GLN A 222 -22.14 -17.25 2.22
CA GLN A 222 -23.04 -16.22 2.75
C GLN A 222 -23.94 -15.61 1.68
N SER A 223 -23.49 -15.60 0.42
CA SER A 223 -24.16 -14.93 -0.68
C SER A 223 -25.36 -15.70 -1.19
N SER A 224 -26.41 -14.96 -1.53
CA SER A 224 -27.58 -15.45 -2.23
C SER A 224 -27.39 -15.47 -3.75
N ILE A 225 -26.54 -14.59 -4.28
CA ILE A 225 -26.32 -14.37 -5.72
C ILE A 225 -25.01 -14.99 -6.25
N TYR A 226 -24.08 -15.33 -5.37
CA TYR A 226 -22.81 -15.98 -5.70
C TYR A 226 -22.74 -17.41 -5.15
N LYS A 227 -22.72 -18.39 -6.06
CA LYS A 227 -22.50 -19.81 -5.75
C LYS A 227 -21.36 -20.37 -6.62
N GLY A 228 -20.18 -19.78 -6.49
CA GLY A 228 -18.98 -20.25 -7.18
C GLY A 228 -18.47 -21.58 -6.65
N LYS A 229 -17.63 -22.25 -7.45
CA LYS A 229 -16.83 -23.39 -6.99
C LYS A 229 -15.89 -22.93 -5.88
N GLU A 230 -15.70 -23.76 -4.86
CA GLU A 230 -14.69 -23.54 -3.83
C GLU A 230 -13.31 -23.30 -4.48
N ILE A 231 -12.61 -22.24 -4.05
CA ILE A 231 -11.31 -21.90 -4.59
C ILE A 231 -10.26 -22.82 -4.00
N LYS A 232 -9.67 -23.66 -4.85
CA LYS A 232 -8.68 -24.68 -4.50
C LYS A 232 -7.32 -24.34 -5.08
N LYS A 233 -6.26 -24.55 -4.28
CA LYS A 233 -4.88 -24.26 -4.71
C LYS A 233 -4.49 -25.10 -5.93
N GLU A 234 -5.06 -26.30 -6.04
CA GLU A 234 -4.81 -27.26 -7.12
C GLU A 234 -5.38 -26.81 -8.47
N ASP A 235 -6.31 -25.85 -8.50
CA ASP A 235 -6.85 -25.27 -9.74
C ASP A 235 -5.91 -24.21 -10.36
N TYR A 236 -4.81 -23.87 -9.67
CA TYR A 236 -3.85 -22.86 -10.07
C TYR A 236 -2.43 -23.44 -10.17
N THR A 237 -1.62 -22.88 -11.06
CA THR A 237 -0.18 -23.12 -11.14
C THR A 237 0.55 -21.98 -10.43
N ARG A 238 1.33 -22.32 -9.41
CA ARG A 238 2.22 -21.39 -8.71
C ARG A 238 3.56 -21.31 -9.42
N THR A 239 3.93 -20.14 -9.93
CA THR A 239 5.25 -19.88 -10.53
C THR A 239 5.96 -18.78 -9.74
N CYS A 240 7.27 -18.89 -9.58
CA CYS A 240 8.07 -17.85 -8.93
C CYS A 240 9.27 -17.49 -9.79
N ALA A 241 9.59 -16.20 -9.80
CA ALA A 241 10.78 -15.72 -10.45
C ALA A 241 12.03 -16.19 -9.67
N PRO A 242 13.06 -16.73 -10.36
CA PRO A 242 14.25 -17.24 -9.69
C PRO A 242 15.17 -16.14 -9.16
N ASN A 243 15.26 -15.00 -9.86
CA ASN A 243 16.28 -13.97 -9.63
C ASN A 243 15.73 -12.53 -9.61
N THR A 244 14.42 -12.34 -9.39
CA THR A 244 13.85 -10.99 -9.33
C THR A 244 13.99 -10.40 -7.93
N HIS A 245 14.49 -9.17 -7.86
CA HIS A 245 14.62 -8.39 -6.63
C HIS A 245 13.45 -7.41 -6.46
N LEU A 246 12.83 -7.42 -5.28
CA LEU A 246 11.79 -6.46 -4.95
C LEU A 246 12.42 -5.18 -4.39
N VAL A 247 12.13 -4.05 -5.01
CA VAL A 247 12.30 -2.72 -4.41
C VAL A 247 11.16 -2.51 -3.43
N GLY A 248 11.31 -3.06 -2.22
CA GLY A 248 10.30 -2.92 -1.18
C GLY A 248 10.16 -1.47 -0.71
N SER A 249 8.92 -0.99 -0.57
CA SER A 249 8.64 0.42 -0.24
C SER A 249 9.29 0.88 1.07
N PHE A 250 9.38 0.00 2.06
CA PHE A 250 10.08 0.30 3.32
C PHE A 250 11.61 0.33 3.13
N ASN A 251 12.16 -0.62 2.39
CA ASN A 251 13.61 -0.66 2.14
C ASN A 251 14.07 0.48 1.22
N ASN A 252 13.22 0.94 0.29
CA ASN A 252 13.52 2.11 -0.54
C ASN A 252 13.80 3.35 0.32
N GLN A 253 13.03 3.57 1.39
CA GLN A 253 13.24 4.65 2.38
C GLN A 253 14.51 4.46 3.24
N LEU A 254 15.09 3.26 3.21
CA LEU A 254 16.40 2.93 3.78
C LEU A 254 17.47 2.78 2.68
N TYR A 255 17.28 3.38 1.50
CA TYR A 255 18.24 3.36 0.38
C TYR A 255 18.61 1.95 -0.09
N GLN A 256 17.67 1.01 0.02
CA GLN A 256 17.83 -0.40 -0.31
C GLN A 256 19.01 -1.08 0.43
N LEU A 257 19.34 -0.59 1.63
CA LEU A 257 20.48 -1.08 2.41
C LEU A 257 20.23 -2.44 3.07
N ILE A 258 18.96 -2.86 3.17
CA ILE A 258 18.61 -4.16 3.74
C ILE A 258 18.58 -5.20 2.63
N ASP A 259 19.33 -6.29 2.84
CA ASP A 259 19.38 -7.41 1.92
C ASP A 259 18.04 -8.14 1.83
N ALA A 260 17.45 -8.03 0.64
CA ALA A 260 16.20 -8.64 0.22
C ALA A 260 16.41 -10.00 -0.49
N THR A 261 17.66 -10.49 -0.58
CA THR A 261 17.96 -11.78 -1.20
C THR A 261 17.14 -12.88 -0.56
N GLY A 262 16.50 -13.70 -1.40
CA GLY A 262 15.64 -14.81 -0.98
C GLY A 262 14.15 -14.46 -0.87
N GLU A 263 13.74 -13.20 -1.07
CA GLU A 263 12.33 -12.89 -1.29
C GLU A 263 11.82 -13.57 -2.56
N LYS A 264 10.73 -14.31 -2.44
CA LYS A 264 10.12 -15.02 -3.57
C LYS A 264 9.00 -14.16 -4.14
N LEU A 265 9.17 -13.76 -5.39
CA LEU A 265 8.14 -13.11 -6.16
C LEU A 265 7.42 -14.17 -6.99
N CYS A 266 6.12 -14.33 -6.76
CA CYS A 266 5.35 -15.44 -7.31
C CYS A 266 4.00 -14.98 -7.87
N TYR A 267 3.41 -15.83 -8.72
CA TYR A 267 2.05 -15.72 -9.23
C TYR A 267 1.31 -17.04 -9.01
N TYR A 268 0.00 -16.95 -8.82
CA TYR A 268 -0.91 -18.08 -9.02
C TYR A 268 -1.72 -17.80 -10.26
N THR A 269 -1.54 -18.62 -11.29
CA THR A 269 -2.29 -18.49 -12.56
C THR A 269 -3.28 -19.65 -12.65
N PRO A 270 -4.57 -19.44 -12.98
CA PRO A 270 -5.48 -20.54 -13.26
C PRO A 270 -4.87 -21.47 -14.30
N LYS A 271 -5.09 -22.78 -14.18
CA LYS A 271 -4.51 -23.76 -15.13
C LYS A 271 -4.89 -23.48 -16.59
N ASP A 272 -6.10 -22.97 -16.81
CA ASP A 272 -6.60 -22.59 -18.14
C ASP A 272 -6.30 -21.12 -18.51
N GLY A 273 -5.52 -20.40 -17.68
CA GLY A 273 -5.25 -18.97 -17.83
C GLY A 273 -6.41 -18.07 -17.36
N PHE A 274 -6.16 -16.76 -17.36
CA PHE A 274 -7.19 -15.75 -17.12
C PHE A 274 -7.91 -15.42 -18.43
N ASN A 275 -9.11 -15.97 -18.63
CA ASN A 275 -9.88 -15.86 -19.87
C ASN A 275 -11.02 -14.84 -19.74
N PHE A 276 -10.67 -13.56 -19.60
CA PHE A 276 -11.65 -12.48 -19.52
C PHE A 276 -12.21 -12.10 -20.90
N THR A 277 -13.48 -11.70 -20.93
CA THR A 277 -14.12 -11.18 -22.15
C THR A 277 -13.56 -9.82 -22.53
N SER A 278 -13.35 -8.94 -21.54
CA SER A 278 -12.64 -7.68 -21.74
C SER A 278 -12.03 -7.19 -20.44
N VAL A 279 -10.97 -6.40 -20.56
CA VAL A 279 -10.32 -5.68 -19.47
C VAL A 279 -10.18 -4.22 -19.92
N ALA A 280 -10.49 -3.28 -19.04
CA ALA A 280 -10.25 -1.87 -19.28
C ALA A 280 -9.78 -1.22 -17.97
N ALA A 281 -8.77 -0.37 -18.03
CA ALA A 281 -8.40 0.46 -16.90
C ALA A 281 -7.96 1.84 -17.35
N LYS A 282 -8.09 2.81 -16.45
CA LYS A 282 -7.66 4.19 -16.67
C LYS A 282 -6.67 4.57 -15.58
N ASP A 283 -5.49 5.08 -15.94
CA ASP A 283 -4.54 5.64 -14.98
C ASP A 283 -4.88 7.08 -14.58
N VAL A 284 -4.12 7.62 -13.64
CA VAL A 284 -4.25 9.01 -13.16
C VAL A 284 -3.99 10.07 -14.24
N ASN A 285 -3.31 9.72 -15.33
CA ASN A 285 -3.04 10.60 -16.47
C ASN A 285 -4.11 10.48 -17.56
N GLY A 286 -5.09 9.59 -17.39
CA GLY A 286 -6.13 9.30 -18.36
C GLY A 286 -5.74 8.31 -19.46
N THR A 287 -4.56 7.68 -19.38
CA THR A 287 -4.15 6.59 -20.27
C THR A 287 -5.08 5.40 -20.07
N VAL A 288 -5.56 4.83 -21.17
CA VAL A 288 -6.46 3.67 -21.14
C VAL A 288 -5.73 2.41 -21.58
N TYR A 289 -5.83 1.38 -20.76
CA TYR A 289 -5.31 0.04 -21.01
C TYR A 289 -6.45 -0.92 -21.32
N ARG A 290 -6.21 -1.94 -22.15
CA ARG A 290 -7.28 -2.79 -22.73
C ARG A 290 -7.07 -4.29 -22.52
N THR A 291 -5.96 -4.68 -21.91
CA THR A 291 -5.62 -6.09 -21.68
C THR A 291 -5.13 -6.30 -20.25
N LEU A 292 -5.15 -7.55 -19.78
CA LEU A 292 -4.63 -7.89 -18.45
C LEU A 292 -3.10 -7.76 -18.39
N ASP A 293 -2.36 -8.12 -19.45
CA ASP A 293 -0.89 -8.06 -19.49
C ASP A 293 -0.35 -6.62 -19.44
N GLU A 294 -1.15 -5.63 -19.85
CA GLU A 294 -0.83 -4.20 -19.70
C GLU A 294 -1.00 -3.69 -18.26
N LEU A 295 -1.64 -4.47 -17.39
CA LEU A 295 -2.05 -4.04 -16.05
C LEU A 295 -1.44 -4.87 -14.93
N TYR A 296 -1.30 -6.18 -15.15
CA TYR A 296 -0.94 -7.15 -14.13
C TYR A 296 0.34 -7.90 -14.50
N GLY A 297 1.38 -7.76 -13.68
CA GLY A 297 2.70 -8.34 -13.92
C GLY A 297 3.43 -7.70 -15.10
N VAL A 298 3.27 -6.39 -15.30
CA VAL A 298 3.91 -5.63 -16.39
C VAL A 298 5.44 -5.75 -16.31
N GLU A 299 5.99 -5.72 -15.11
CA GLU A 299 7.43 -5.83 -14.85
C GLU A 299 7.85 -7.24 -14.41
N LYS A 300 7.06 -8.28 -14.69
CA LYS A 300 7.32 -9.66 -14.22
C LYS A 300 8.65 -10.26 -14.71
N GLN A 301 9.22 -9.72 -15.79
CA GLN A 301 10.49 -10.14 -16.37
C GLN A 301 11.68 -9.25 -15.96
N ASN A 302 11.43 -8.16 -15.23
CA ASN A 302 12.51 -7.30 -14.78
C ASN A 302 13.30 -8.00 -13.66
N ASP A 303 14.63 -7.82 -13.66
CA ASP A 303 15.49 -8.29 -12.57
C ASP A 303 15.23 -7.53 -11.26
N THR A 304 14.68 -6.32 -11.35
CA THR A 304 14.36 -5.47 -10.21
C THR A 304 13.05 -4.71 -10.49
N THR A 305 12.12 -4.75 -9.54
CA THR A 305 10.76 -4.18 -9.70
C THR A 305 10.19 -3.77 -8.35
N SER A 306 9.18 -2.89 -8.35
CA SER A 306 8.36 -2.63 -7.16
C SER A 306 7.22 -3.65 -7.03
N TYR A 307 6.50 -3.63 -5.89
CA TYR A 307 5.27 -4.41 -5.71
C TYR A 307 4.24 -4.09 -6.81
N ALA A 308 4.09 -2.80 -7.13
CA ALA A 308 3.13 -2.35 -8.13
C ALA A 308 3.50 -2.79 -9.55
N GLY A 309 4.79 -2.74 -9.90
CA GLY A 309 5.30 -3.24 -11.19
C GLY A 309 5.15 -4.76 -11.34
N TYR A 310 5.34 -5.51 -10.25
CA TYR A 310 5.19 -6.97 -10.25
C TYR A 310 3.73 -7.43 -10.16
N TYR A 311 2.84 -6.67 -9.53
CA TYR A 311 1.42 -6.99 -9.49
C TYR A 311 0.65 -5.99 -10.34
N ALA A 312 0.04 -4.98 -9.73
CA ALA A 312 -0.64 -3.91 -10.44
C ALA A 312 -0.42 -2.57 -9.72
N ASN A 313 -0.51 -1.48 -10.48
CA ASN A 313 -0.58 -0.12 -9.94
C ASN A 313 -1.95 0.18 -9.30
N ASP A 314 -2.01 1.31 -8.59
CA ASP A 314 -3.24 1.86 -8.05
C ASP A 314 -3.97 2.69 -9.10
N TYR A 315 -4.74 2.00 -9.97
CA TYR A 315 -5.57 2.65 -10.98
C TYR A 315 -6.82 3.27 -10.34
N PRO A 316 -7.25 4.48 -10.76
CA PRO A 316 -8.58 5.03 -10.45
C PRO A 316 -9.70 3.99 -10.67
N GLU A 317 -9.70 3.34 -11.83
CA GLU A 317 -10.73 2.38 -12.21
C GLU A 317 -10.15 1.26 -13.06
N ILE A 318 -10.54 0.03 -12.74
CA ILE A 318 -10.38 -1.17 -13.57
C ILE A 318 -11.75 -1.81 -13.72
N VAL A 319 -12.15 -2.15 -14.95
CA VAL A 319 -13.38 -2.86 -15.28
C VAL A 319 -13.02 -4.14 -16.01
N ILE A 320 -13.53 -5.27 -15.53
CA ILE A 320 -13.31 -6.59 -16.10
C ILE A 320 -14.66 -7.26 -16.36
N GLU A 321 -14.88 -7.68 -17.61
CA GLU A 321 -16.03 -8.49 -18.01
C GLU A 321 -15.61 -9.95 -18.20
N ASN A 322 -16.39 -10.87 -17.67
CA ASN A 322 -16.12 -12.30 -17.67
C ASN A 322 -17.39 -13.10 -17.94
N ASN A 323 -17.73 -13.24 -19.22
CA ASN A 323 -18.89 -14.02 -19.66
C ASN A 323 -18.79 -15.52 -19.34
N ASN A 324 -17.62 -16.01 -18.89
CA ASN A 324 -17.41 -17.39 -18.48
C ASN A 324 -17.81 -17.64 -17.00
N ALA A 325 -18.06 -16.59 -16.22
CA ALA A 325 -18.50 -16.74 -14.83
C ALA A 325 -19.93 -17.32 -14.77
N PRO A 326 -20.18 -18.37 -13.96
CA PRO A 326 -21.47 -19.06 -13.90
C PRO A 326 -22.48 -18.34 -12.97
N ASN A 327 -22.52 -17.01 -12.99
CA ASN A 327 -23.39 -16.19 -12.15
C ASN A 327 -23.67 -14.84 -12.83
N GLU A 328 -24.54 -14.03 -12.22
CA GLU A 328 -24.90 -12.69 -12.69
C GLU A 328 -24.35 -11.59 -11.76
N VAL A 329 -23.28 -11.90 -11.02
CA VAL A 329 -22.70 -10.94 -10.06
C VAL A 329 -22.01 -9.81 -10.82
N ARG A 330 -22.40 -8.59 -10.46
CA ARG A 330 -21.78 -7.33 -10.86
C ARG A 330 -21.16 -6.72 -9.61
N ALA A 331 -19.90 -7.06 -9.37
CA ALA A 331 -19.19 -6.69 -8.16
C ALA A 331 -18.52 -5.32 -8.31
N LEU A 332 -18.60 -4.50 -7.27
CA LEU A 332 -17.76 -3.34 -7.05
C LEU A 332 -16.76 -3.66 -5.94
N VAL A 333 -15.48 -3.66 -6.27
CA VAL A 333 -14.37 -3.82 -5.33
C VAL A 333 -13.81 -2.43 -5.00
N LEU A 334 -13.96 -2.00 -3.75
CA LEU A 334 -13.31 -0.81 -3.23
C LEU A 334 -12.05 -1.26 -2.50
N LYS A 335 -10.87 -0.87 -3.00
CA LYS A 335 -9.60 -1.44 -2.52
C LYS A 335 -8.55 -0.41 -2.13
N ASP A 336 -7.59 -0.86 -1.32
CA ASP A 336 -6.24 -0.29 -1.27
C ASP A 336 -5.24 -1.23 -1.95
N SER A 337 -3.95 -0.90 -1.90
CA SER A 337 -2.91 -1.62 -2.64
C SER A 337 -2.75 -3.10 -2.26
N PHE A 338 -3.29 -3.59 -1.13
CA PHE A 338 -3.27 -5.03 -0.82
C PHE A 338 -4.01 -5.87 -1.86
N ALA A 339 -5.07 -5.33 -2.47
CA ALA A 339 -5.84 -6.07 -3.47
C ALA A 339 -5.10 -6.25 -4.80
N ASN A 340 -4.06 -5.44 -5.08
CA ASN A 340 -3.41 -5.41 -6.39
C ASN A 340 -2.89 -6.79 -6.83
N ALA A 341 -2.35 -7.59 -5.90
CA ALA A 341 -1.89 -8.95 -6.16
C ALA A 341 -2.99 -9.95 -6.52
N ILE A 342 -4.27 -9.64 -6.26
CA ILE A 342 -5.41 -10.55 -6.46
C ILE A 342 -6.55 -9.96 -7.29
N VAL A 343 -6.34 -8.82 -7.96
CA VAL A 343 -7.33 -8.20 -8.86
C VAL A 343 -7.89 -9.20 -9.89
N PRO A 344 -7.06 -9.89 -10.70
CA PRO A 344 -7.60 -10.84 -11.67
C PRO A 344 -8.23 -12.07 -10.99
N HIS A 345 -7.73 -12.50 -9.83
CA HIS A 345 -8.30 -13.62 -9.09
C HIS A 345 -9.72 -13.31 -8.61
N LEU A 346 -9.93 -12.13 -8.02
CA LEU A 346 -11.27 -11.66 -7.64
C LEU A 346 -12.18 -11.59 -8.87
N ALA A 347 -11.71 -10.99 -9.96
CA ALA A 347 -12.51 -10.82 -11.18
C ALA A 347 -12.86 -12.14 -11.89
N GLN A 348 -12.08 -13.20 -11.69
CA GLN A 348 -12.40 -14.54 -12.18
C GLN A 348 -13.74 -15.07 -11.64
N SER A 349 -14.16 -14.61 -10.47
CA SER A 349 -15.33 -15.14 -9.77
C SER A 349 -16.65 -14.53 -10.22
N PHE A 350 -16.64 -13.35 -10.85
CA PHE A 350 -17.85 -12.58 -11.13
C PHE A 350 -18.02 -12.34 -12.62
N LYS A 351 -19.27 -12.14 -13.07
CA LYS A 351 -19.58 -11.81 -14.46
C LYS A 351 -19.06 -10.44 -14.86
N HIS A 352 -19.17 -9.49 -13.95
CA HIS A 352 -18.63 -8.15 -14.08
C HIS A 352 -17.93 -7.76 -12.78
N THR A 353 -16.73 -7.18 -12.88
CA THR A 353 -15.99 -6.64 -11.75
C THR A 353 -15.50 -5.24 -12.05
N SER A 354 -16.00 -4.27 -11.30
CA SER A 354 -15.45 -2.92 -11.23
C SER A 354 -14.54 -2.83 -10.01
N ILE A 355 -13.34 -2.28 -10.14
CA ILE A 355 -12.38 -2.09 -9.06
C ILE A 355 -12.00 -0.62 -9.01
N LEU A 356 -12.29 0.05 -7.89
CA LEU A 356 -11.97 1.46 -7.69
C LEU A 356 -10.99 1.66 -6.54
N ASP A 357 -10.07 2.59 -6.73
CA ASP A 357 -9.21 3.13 -5.69
C ASP A 357 -9.62 4.57 -5.39
N LEU A 358 -10.28 4.80 -4.24
CA LEU A 358 -10.87 6.11 -3.90
C LEU A 358 -9.84 7.22 -3.65
N ARG A 359 -8.54 6.87 -3.59
CA ARG A 359 -7.45 7.86 -3.58
C ARG A 359 -7.27 8.54 -4.94
N HIS A 360 -7.78 7.92 -6.00
CA HIS A 360 -7.53 8.32 -7.39
C HIS A 360 -8.82 8.45 -8.22
N TYR A 361 -9.88 7.73 -7.87
CA TYR A 361 -11.18 7.82 -8.53
C TYR A 361 -12.00 9.00 -8.01
N HIS A 362 -12.17 10.02 -8.85
CA HIS A 362 -12.92 11.24 -8.50
C HIS A 362 -14.01 11.59 -9.52
N GLU A 363 -14.23 10.76 -10.54
CA GLU A 363 -15.21 11.06 -11.60
C GLU A 363 -16.66 11.00 -11.08
N LYS A 364 -16.95 10.08 -10.15
CA LYS A 364 -18.26 9.91 -9.52
C LYS A 364 -18.07 9.53 -8.05
N ASP A 365 -19.09 9.77 -7.23
CA ASP A 365 -19.15 9.14 -5.91
C ASP A 365 -19.58 7.66 -6.02
N VAL A 366 -19.42 6.91 -4.93
CA VAL A 366 -19.70 5.46 -4.90
C VAL A 366 -21.18 5.16 -5.14
N TYR A 367 -22.09 6.00 -4.64
CA TYR A 367 -23.54 5.80 -4.78
C TYR A 367 -23.97 5.92 -6.24
N GLN A 368 -23.47 6.95 -6.92
CA GLN A 368 -23.73 7.16 -8.35
C GLN A 368 -23.09 6.05 -9.17
N TYR A 369 -21.86 5.65 -8.85
CA TYR A 369 -21.19 4.54 -9.53
C TYR A 369 -21.99 3.24 -9.47
N ILE A 370 -22.51 2.90 -8.29
CA ILE A 370 -23.31 1.70 -8.06
C ILE A 370 -24.56 1.68 -8.94
N LYS A 371 -25.28 2.80 -8.99
CA LYS A 371 -26.50 2.94 -9.80
C LYS A 371 -26.19 2.85 -11.29
N ASP A 372 -25.19 3.60 -11.76
CA ASP A 372 -24.86 3.69 -13.19
C ASP A 372 -24.38 2.36 -13.76
N ASN A 373 -23.69 1.55 -12.95
CA ASN A 373 -23.08 0.29 -13.38
C ASN A 373 -23.89 -0.97 -13.00
N ASN A 374 -25.08 -0.78 -12.42
CA ASN A 374 -25.98 -1.85 -11.95
C ASN A 374 -25.27 -2.84 -11.02
N ILE A 375 -24.52 -2.32 -10.05
CA ILE A 375 -23.77 -3.14 -9.09
C ILE A 375 -24.75 -3.86 -8.15
N ASN A 376 -24.53 -5.16 -7.92
CA ASN A 376 -25.35 -6.00 -7.02
C ASN A 376 -24.56 -6.65 -5.88
N MET A 377 -23.23 -6.44 -5.83
CA MET A 377 -22.36 -6.81 -4.72
C MET A 377 -21.28 -5.76 -4.52
N VAL A 378 -21.04 -5.34 -3.28
CA VAL A 378 -19.93 -4.47 -2.90
C VAL A 378 -18.98 -5.24 -1.99
N LEU A 379 -17.69 -5.18 -2.31
CA LEU A 379 -16.61 -5.80 -1.54
C LEU A 379 -15.53 -4.77 -1.26
N PHE A 380 -15.29 -4.46 0.01
CA PHE A 380 -14.08 -3.74 0.40
C PHE A 380 -12.93 -4.74 0.54
N VAL A 381 -11.73 -4.35 0.09
CA VAL A 381 -10.48 -5.07 0.34
C VAL A 381 -9.45 -4.06 0.84
N TYR A 382 -9.58 -3.70 2.12
CA TYR A 382 -8.74 -2.70 2.79
C TYR A 382 -7.91 -3.38 3.87
N SER A 383 -6.63 -3.04 3.97
CA SER A 383 -5.78 -3.49 5.07
C SER A 383 -6.48 -3.29 6.42
N ASP A 384 -6.30 -4.21 7.37
CA ASP A 384 -6.88 -4.12 8.71
C ASP A 384 -6.34 -2.96 9.58
N SER A 385 -5.42 -2.17 9.03
CA SER A 385 -4.95 -0.90 9.58
C SER A 385 -5.58 0.34 8.91
N ASN A 386 -6.23 0.15 7.75
CA ASN A 386 -6.94 1.16 6.97
C ASN A 386 -8.43 1.18 7.37
N LEU A 387 -8.70 1.71 8.56
CA LEU A 387 -10.02 1.66 9.21
C LEU A 387 -10.74 3.02 9.26
N SER A 388 -10.14 4.06 8.69
CA SER A 388 -10.67 5.44 8.66
C SER A 388 -9.92 6.29 7.63
N GLY A 389 -10.33 7.55 7.46
CA GLY A 389 -9.62 8.52 6.64
C GLY A 389 -10.20 8.70 5.23
N ASP A 390 -9.37 9.17 4.30
CA ASP A 390 -9.82 9.65 2.99
C ASP A 390 -10.48 8.56 2.13
N MET A 391 -10.06 7.30 2.29
CA MET A 391 -10.64 6.18 1.54
C MET A 391 -12.06 5.82 2.02
N PHE A 392 -12.56 6.40 3.11
CA PHE A 392 -13.94 6.24 3.57
C PHE A 392 -14.88 7.35 3.06
N LYS A 393 -14.37 8.29 2.26
CA LYS A 393 -15.17 9.35 1.61
C LYS A 393 -15.91 8.77 0.39
N VAL A 394 -16.95 7.99 0.66
CA VAL A 394 -17.76 7.31 -0.37
C VAL A 394 -18.82 8.22 -1.01
N LYS A 395 -19.05 9.39 -0.42
CA LYS A 395 -19.89 10.48 -0.93
C LYS A 395 -19.00 11.71 -1.12
N GLN A 396 -19.12 12.39 -2.26
CA GLN A 396 -18.41 13.65 -2.54
C GLN A 396 -19.13 14.85 -1.93
#